data_AF-A0A970G4E2-F1
#
_entry.id   AF-A0A970G4E2-F1
#
_cell.length_a   1.000
_cell.length_b   1.000
_cell.length_c   1.000
_cell.angle_alpha   90.00
_cell.angle_beta   90.00
_cell.angle_gamma   90.00
#
_symmetry.space_group_name_H-M   'P 1'
#
loop_
_entity.id
_entity.type
_entity.pdbx_description
1 polymer ?
#
loop_
_entity_poly.entity_id
_entity_poly.type
_entity_poly.pdbx_seq_one_letter_code
_entity_poly.pdbx_strand_id
1 'polypeptide(L)'
;MAINLTTKYSALIDERFSRESITDAYAGKKFDFDGAQSIKIYTVDRVKLNDYSRNAESGRFGKISELGDSVQTLTMTQDKSFTFAIDHGNAADQLNIKHCNEQLKSHWDEVCTPAIDIYRLSKWANGAGLGVLDPTPLNSETVMRAILTASAAMSNHLVPKKNRVLFISESLYIETKMSKEIMGVDTLGAEAIKNGCVGRIDGMDVVPVIDSYLPAGINFMIKYKDATVDPMKLKVLRVQKNPLGFDADIGECRFYHDSFVLDAKVNGIFVHARSGMCPVPAFTGTSEVAITCEGAEVIRYTTDGSNPKTSPSAKVYTGPVALEIGQTLRAYGAKEGFVNSPIAEYTRTA
;
A
#
# COMPACT_ATOMS: atom_id res chain seq x y z
N MET A 1 2.18 -54.77 37.62
CA MET A 1 3.39 -54.32 36.90
C MET A 1 2.94 -53.39 35.80
N ALA A 2 3.29 -52.11 35.89
CA ALA A 2 2.95 -51.14 34.86
C ALA A 2 3.89 -51.32 33.66
N ILE A 3 3.32 -51.56 32.49
CA ILE A 3 4.06 -51.59 31.23
C ILE A 3 4.26 -50.14 30.82
N ASN A 4 5.50 -49.66 30.90
CA ASN A 4 5.87 -48.35 30.38
C ASN A 4 5.84 -48.42 28.85
N LEU A 5 4.83 -47.81 28.23
CA LEU A 5 4.69 -47.72 26.78
C LEU A 5 5.57 -46.57 26.26
N THR A 6 6.41 -46.87 25.28
CA THR A 6 7.24 -45.90 24.55
C THR A 6 6.36 -44.92 23.77
N THR A 7 6.59 -43.63 23.95
CA THR A 7 5.92 -42.57 23.17
C THR A 7 6.47 -42.56 21.74
N LYS A 8 5.65 -42.95 20.77
CA LYS A 8 6.00 -42.89 19.34
C LYS A 8 5.62 -41.50 18.81
N TYR A 9 6.59 -40.75 18.31
CA TYR A 9 6.34 -39.49 17.61
C TYR A 9 5.78 -39.75 16.21
N SER A 10 4.85 -38.89 15.76
CA SER A 10 4.31 -38.92 14.40
C SER A 10 5.42 -38.59 13.39
N ALA A 11 5.38 -39.20 12.20
CA ALA A 11 6.29 -38.90 11.10
C ALA A 11 5.91 -37.61 10.34
N LEU A 12 4.74 -37.04 10.62
CA LEU A 12 4.25 -35.81 10.01
C LEU A 12 4.42 -34.63 10.98
N ILE A 13 4.88 -33.51 10.45
CA ILE A 13 4.91 -32.22 11.14
C ILE A 13 3.53 -31.56 10.96
N ASP A 14 2.98 -31.00 12.04
CA ASP A 14 1.80 -30.15 11.98
C ASP A 14 2.22 -28.75 11.51
N GLU A 15 2.01 -28.46 10.23
CA GLU A 15 2.36 -27.18 9.60
C GLU A 15 1.29 -26.13 9.88
N ARG A 16 1.71 -24.87 10.08
CA ARG A 16 0.74 -23.79 10.29
C ARG A 16 0.05 -23.45 8.98
N PHE A 17 -1.12 -22.84 9.05
CA PHE A 17 -1.80 -22.32 7.86
C PHE A 17 -0.92 -21.29 7.13
N SER A 18 -0.68 -21.51 5.85
CA SER A 18 0.02 -20.59 4.95
C SER A 18 -0.86 -20.24 3.74
N ARG A 19 -0.67 -19.04 3.18
CA ARG A 19 -1.36 -18.57 1.96
C ARG A 19 -0.35 -17.91 1.03
N GLU A 20 -0.65 -17.97 -0.26
CA GLU A 20 0.08 -17.21 -1.27
C GLU A 20 -0.05 -15.70 -1.04
N SER A 21 0.91 -14.92 -1.55
CA SER A 21 0.92 -13.46 -1.40
C SER A 21 -0.34 -12.83 -1.99
N ILE A 22 -1.00 -12.01 -1.19
CA ILE A 22 -2.22 -11.28 -1.58
C ILE A 22 -1.86 -10.05 -2.43
N THR A 23 -0.69 -9.46 -2.18
CA THR A 23 -0.30 -8.18 -2.79
C THR A 23 0.45 -8.34 -4.11
N ASP A 24 1.13 -9.47 -4.35
CA ASP A 24 2.08 -9.59 -5.46
C ASP A 24 1.46 -9.48 -6.86
N ALA A 25 0.24 -10.01 -7.03
CA ALA A 25 -0.50 -9.93 -8.30
C ALA A 25 -0.83 -8.47 -8.70
N TYR A 26 -0.90 -7.58 -7.72
CA TYR A 26 -1.32 -6.19 -7.85
C TYR A 26 -0.20 -5.19 -7.56
N ALA A 27 1.01 -5.69 -7.30
CA ALA A 27 2.22 -4.92 -7.11
C ALA A 27 2.67 -4.28 -8.44
N GLY A 28 3.27 -3.09 -8.34
CA GLY A 28 3.79 -2.36 -9.49
C GLY A 28 5.19 -2.86 -9.86
N LYS A 29 5.31 -3.54 -11.00
CA LYS A 29 6.56 -4.17 -11.48
C LYS A 29 7.22 -3.40 -12.63
N LYS A 30 6.84 -2.13 -12.85
CA LYS A 30 7.25 -1.36 -14.05
C LYS A 30 8.67 -0.83 -14.01
N PHE A 31 9.19 -0.53 -12.82
CA PHE A 31 10.54 -0.03 -12.66
C PHE A 31 11.40 -1.10 -12.02
N ASP A 32 12.50 -1.43 -12.69
CA ASP A 32 13.51 -2.33 -12.19
C ASP A 32 14.56 -1.52 -11.43
N PHE A 33 15.06 -2.08 -10.34
CA PHE A 33 16.15 -1.49 -9.58
C PHE A 33 17.46 -2.24 -9.83
N ASP A 34 17.55 -3.16 -10.80
CA ASP A 34 18.70 -4.05 -11.00
C ASP A 34 20.06 -3.34 -10.88
N GLY A 35 20.98 -3.93 -10.11
CA GLY A 35 22.30 -3.36 -9.81
C GLY A 35 22.34 -2.08 -8.93
N ALA A 36 21.20 -1.47 -8.59
CA ALA A 36 21.15 -0.20 -7.83
C ALA A 36 20.27 -0.29 -6.57
N GLN A 37 20.70 0.38 -5.49
CA GLN A 37 19.89 0.53 -4.27
C GLN A 37 18.80 1.60 -4.44
N SER A 38 19.05 2.59 -5.29
CA SER A 38 18.15 3.70 -5.53
C SER A 38 17.95 3.98 -7.02
N ILE A 39 16.73 4.32 -7.41
CA ILE A 39 16.42 4.82 -8.76
C ILE A 39 15.83 6.23 -8.68
N LYS A 40 16.04 7.02 -9.74
CA LYS A 40 15.41 8.33 -9.90
C LYS A 40 14.38 8.25 -11.02
N ILE A 41 13.17 8.71 -10.74
CA ILE A 41 12.06 8.73 -11.69
C ILE A 41 11.77 10.19 -12.03
N TYR A 42 11.82 10.50 -13.32
CA TYR A 42 11.44 11.81 -13.86
C TYR A 42 9.94 11.84 -14.16
N THR A 43 9.30 12.95 -13.80
CA THR A 43 7.94 13.28 -14.24
C THR A 43 7.99 14.62 -14.95
N VAL A 44 7.50 14.65 -16.19
CA VAL A 44 7.42 15.86 -17.00
C VAL A 44 6.18 16.67 -16.58
N ASP A 45 6.36 17.97 -16.38
CA ASP A 45 5.28 18.88 -16.00
C ASP A 45 4.25 19.04 -17.13
N ARG A 46 3.02 19.40 -16.77
CA ARG A 46 1.95 19.66 -17.76
C ARG A 46 1.93 21.14 -18.12
N VAL A 47 1.88 21.44 -19.42
CA VAL A 47 1.66 22.80 -19.91
C VAL A 47 0.17 23.15 -19.83
N LYS A 48 -0.14 24.36 -19.36
CA LYS A 48 -1.53 24.86 -19.32
C LYS A 48 -2.04 25.09 -20.75
N LEU A 49 -3.30 24.71 -21.00
CA LEU A 49 -3.97 25.03 -22.25
C LEU A 49 -4.26 26.54 -22.31
N ASN A 50 -4.04 27.16 -23.47
CA ASN A 50 -4.42 28.53 -23.75
C ASN A 50 -5.15 28.62 -25.08
N ASP A 51 -5.94 29.67 -25.24
CA ASP A 51 -6.67 29.90 -26.48
C ASP A 51 -5.70 30.26 -27.62
N TYR A 52 -6.02 29.73 -28.80
CA TYR A 52 -5.27 30.01 -30.02
C TYR A 52 -5.68 31.36 -30.62
N SER A 53 -4.73 32.27 -30.77
CA SER A 53 -4.99 33.57 -31.40
C SER A 53 -4.66 33.53 -32.89
N ARG A 54 -5.69 33.43 -33.72
CA ARG A 54 -5.58 33.43 -35.19
C ARG A 54 -4.99 34.73 -35.75
N ASN A 55 -5.19 35.84 -35.04
CA ASN A 55 -4.83 37.18 -35.48
C ASN A 55 -3.53 37.70 -34.84
N ALA A 56 -2.84 36.90 -34.02
CA ALA A 56 -1.57 37.31 -33.43
C ALA A 56 -0.44 37.31 -34.48
N GLU A 57 0.39 38.36 -34.45
CA GLU A 57 1.54 38.54 -35.33
C GLU A 57 2.66 37.51 -35.05
N SER A 58 2.85 37.13 -33.78
CA SER A 58 3.69 35.99 -33.37
C SER A 58 3.10 35.30 -32.14
N GLY A 59 3.50 34.06 -31.83
CA GLY A 59 3.01 33.35 -30.65
C GLY A 59 1.51 33.04 -30.69
N ARG A 60 0.98 32.60 -31.85
CA ARG A 60 -0.45 32.24 -32.03
C ARG A 60 -0.93 31.15 -31.07
N PHE A 61 0.00 30.29 -30.65
CA PHE A 61 -0.20 29.24 -29.66
C PHE A 61 0.10 29.69 -28.22
N GLY A 62 0.36 30.97 -27.96
CA GLY A 62 0.72 31.51 -26.64
C GLY A 62 2.21 31.76 -26.45
N LYS A 63 2.59 32.15 -25.23
CA LYS A 63 3.99 32.36 -24.82
C LYS A 63 4.68 31.00 -24.68
N ILE A 64 5.78 30.80 -25.38
CA ILE A 64 6.62 29.61 -25.22
C ILE A 64 7.24 29.66 -23.82
N SER A 65 7.08 28.57 -23.07
CA SER A 65 7.73 28.33 -21.78
C SER A 65 8.46 27.00 -21.85
N GLU A 66 9.61 26.91 -21.21
CA GLU A 66 10.36 25.66 -21.12
C GLU A 66 9.56 24.63 -20.33
N LEU A 67 9.62 23.37 -20.79
CA LEU A 67 8.92 22.27 -20.15
C LEU A 67 9.74 21.82 -18.93
N GLY A 68 9.18 22.00 -17.73
CA GLY A 68 9.80 21.56 -16.49
C GLY A 68 9.71 20.06 -16.26
N ASP A 69 10.53 19.56 -15.33
CA ASP A 69 10.49 18.20 -14.81
C ASP A 69 10.69 18.14 -13.30
N SER A 70 10.14 17.11 -12.68
CA SER A 70 10.32 16.79 -11.26
C SER A 70 10.96 15.41 -11.11
N VAL A 71 11.79 15.26 -10.07
CA VAL A 71 12.55 14.04 -9.80
C VAL A 71 12.13 13.43 -8.47
N GLN A 72 11.70 12.18 -8.50
CA GLN A 72 11.46 11.37 -7.31
C GLN A 72 12.60 10.36 -7.14
N THR A 73 13.28 10.37 -5.98
CA THR A 73 14.32 9.38 -5.67
C THR A 73 13.74 8.30 -4.76
N LEU A 74 13.80 7.05 -5.20
CA LEU A 74 13.32 5.89 -4.46
C LEU A 74 14.52 5.06 -4.00
N THR A 75 14.66 4.83 -2.70
CA THR A 75 15.79 4.11 -2.11
C THR A 75 15.29 2.94 -1.29
N MET A 76 15.71 1.73 -1.62
CA MET A 76 15.33 0.53 -0.87
C MET A 76 15.93 0.52 0.55
N THR A 77 15.16 0.05 1.52
CA THR A 77 15.58 0.04 2.95
C THR A 77 15.37 -1.30 3.64
N GLN A 78 14.44 -2.15 3.20
CA GLN A 78 14.11 -3.39 3.92
C GLN A 78 14.98 -4.57 3.48
N ASP A 79 16.15 -4.69 4.09
CA ASP A 79 17.02 -5.87 3.99
C ASP A 79 16.75 -6.80 5.17
N LYS A 80 16.11 -7.94 4.90
CA LYS A 80 15.69 -8.91 5.91
C LYS A 80 16.39 -10.24 5.66
N SER A 81 16.73 -10.92 6.75
CA SER A 81 17.33 -12.25 6.70
C SER A 81 16.89 -13.08 7.89
N PHE A 82 16.98 -14.40 7.72
CA PHE A 82 16.88 -15.34 8.82
C PHE A 82 17.79 -16.54 8.56
N THR A 83 18.19 -17.20 9.63
CA THR A 83 18.95 -18.44 9.57
C THR A 83 18.45 -19.38 10.66
N PHE A 84 18.48 -20.68 10.37
CA PHE A 84 18.21 -21.72 11.36
C PHE A 84 19.11 -22.93 11.08
N ALA A 85 19.43 -23.68 12.12
CA ALA A 85 20.25 -24.88 12.04
C ALA A 85 19.45 -26.10 12.51
N ILE A 86 19.64 -27.22 11.82
CA ILE A 86 19.15 -28.54 12.22
C ILE A 86 20.37 -29.39 12.54
N ASP A 87 20.64 -29.54 13.83
CA ASP A 87 21.74 -30.34 14.36
C ASP A 87 21.54 -31.84 14.07
N HIS A 88 22.58 -32.53 13.62
CA HIS A 88 22.48 -33.94 13.20
C HIS A 88 22.18 -34.89 14.37
N GLY A 89 22.67 -34.61 15.58
CA GLY A 89 22.38 -35.40 16.77
C GLY A 89 20.90 -35.31 17.14
N ASN A 90 20.37 -34.08 17.18
CA ASN A 90 18.94 -33.86 17.42
C ASN A 90 18.06 -34.42 16.29
N ALA A 91 18.51 -34.33 15.03
CA ALA A 91 17.78 -34.88 13.90
C ALA A 91 17.71 -36.42 13.98
N ALA A 92 18.81 -37.09 14.35
CA ALA A 92 18.84 -38.54 14.54
C ALA A 92 17.89 -38.99 15.66
N ASP A 93 17.88 -38.29 16.79
CA ASP A 93 16.97 -38.55 17.91
C ASP A 93 15.50 -38.24 17.57
N GLN A 94 15.26 -37.39 16.57
CA GLN A 94 13.94 -37.02 16.04
C GLN A 94 13.60 -37.73 14.72
N LEU A 95 14.22 -38.87 14.42
CA LEU A 95 13.93 -39.68 13.21
C LEU A 95 14.04 -38.92 11.88
N ASN A 96 14.86 -37.86 11.83
CA ASN A 96 15.04 -36.98 10.67
C ASN A 96 13.75 -36.37 10.10
N ILE A 97 12.74 -36.17 10.95
CA ILE A 97 11.42 -35.64 10.54
C ILE A 97 11.53 -34.20 10.00
N LYS A 98 12.50 -33.41 10.46
CA LYS A 98 12.67 -32.01 10.07
C LYS A 98 13.62 -31.88 8.88
N HIS A 99 13.09 -31.81 7.67
CA HIS A 99 13.90 -31.54 6.47
C HIS A 99 14.16 -30.03 6.31
N CYS A 100 15.45 -29.65 6.23
CA CYS A 100 15.86 -28.24 6.17
C CYS A 100 15.22 -27.47 5.00
N ASN A 101 15.12 -28.08 3.81
CA ASN A 101 14.48 -27.45 2.64
C ASN A 101 12.99 -27.16 2.85
N GLU A 102 12.26 -28.09 3.49
CA GLU A 102 10.83 -27.96 3.73
C GLU A 102 10.56 -26.91 4.80
N GLN A 103 11.37 -26.90 5.87
CA GLN A 103 11.30 -25.87 6.91
C GLN A 103 11.67 -24.48 6.37
N LEU A 104 12.61 -24.38 5.43
CA LEU A 104 12.95 -23.12 4.76
C LEU A 104 11.77 -22.59 3.95
N LYS A 105 11.06 -23.47 3.23
CA LYS A 105 9.88 -23.08 2.45
C LYS A 105 8.69 -22.74 3.34
N SER A 106 8.39 -23.54 4.36
CA SER A 106 7.33 -23.25 5.34
C SER A 106 7.59 -21.91 6.02
N HIS A 107 8.81 -21.61 6.46
CA HIS A 107 9.15 -20.28 7.00
C HIS A 107 8.97 -19.14 6.00
N TRP A 108 9.27 -19.37 4.72
CA TRP A 108 9.02 -18.38 3.68
C TRP A 108 7.52 -18.08 3.52
N ASP A 109 6.70 -19.13 3.46
CA ASP A 109 5.26 -19.02 3.23
C ASP A 109 4.52 -18.51 4.49
N GLU A 110 4.97 -18.87 5.69
CA GLU A 110 4.33 -18.51 6.97
C GLU A 110 4.77 -17.17 7.55
N VAL A 111 6.01 -16.73 7.30
CA VAL A 111 6.57 -15.53 7.95
C VAL A 111 6.97 -14.47 6.95
N CYS A 112 7.73 -14.83 5.92
CA CYS A 112 8.28 -13.85 5.00
C CYS A 112 7.20 -13.25 4.10
N THR A 113 6.34 -14.10 3.53
CA THR A 113 5.26 -13.67 2.63
C THR A 113 4.25 -12.74 3.34
N PRO A 114 3.72 -13.09 4.53
CA PRO A 114 2.89 -12.19 5.33
C PRO A 114 3.57 -10.86 5.68
N ALA A 115 4.84 -10.90 6.11
CA ALA A 115 5.57 -9.68 6.47
C ALA A 115 5.71 -8.71 5.28
N ILE A 116 5.94 -9.24 4.07
CA ILE A 116 6.02 -8.45 2.84
C ILE A 116 4.64 -7.83 2.51
N ASP A 117 3.56 -8.59 2.62
CA ASP A 117 2.20 -8.12 2.35
C ASP A 117 1.78 -7.02 3.33
N ILE A 118 1.99 -7.22 4.64
CA ILE A 118 1.73 -6.23 5.70
C ILE A 118 2.49 -4.92 5.40
N TYR A 119 3.78 -5.05 5.06
CA TYR A 119 4.61 -3.88 4.76
C TYR A 119 4.10 -3.11 3.54
N ARG A 120 3.76 -3.81 2.44
CA ARG A 120 3.21 -3.20 1.22
C ARG A 120 1.89 -2.49 1.48
N LEU A 121 0.95 -3.14 2.15
CA LEU A 121 -0.35 -2.55 2.49
C LEU A 121 -0.19 -1.28 3.35
N SER A 122 0.71 -1.32 4.34
CA SER A 122 1.02 -0.15 5.16
C SER A 122 1.66 0.99 4.37
N LYS A 123 2.62 0.68 3.47
CA LYS A 123 3.25 1.71 2.60
C LYS A 123 2.27 2.33 1.62
N TRP A 124 1.41 1.52 1.01
CA TRP A 124 0.37 2.01 0.10
C TRP A 124 -0.63 2.91 0.83
N ALA A 125 -1.08 2.50 2.02
CA ALA A 125 -2.00 3.30 2.82
C ALA A 125 -1.36 4.64 3.24
N ASN A 126 -0.12 4.63 3.73
CA ASN A 126 0.59 5.85 4.13
C ASN A 126 0.90 6.78 2.96
N GLY A 127 1.15 6.22 1.77
CA GLY A 127 1.42 6.98 0.56
C GLY A 127 0.15 7.43 -0.18
N ALA A 128 -1.06 7.11 0.30
CA ALA A 128 -2.29 7.44 -0.39
C ALA A 128 -2.50 8.95 -0.54
N GLY A 129 -2.85 9.39 -1.75
CA GLY A 129 -3.19 10.80 -2.03
C GLY A 129 -4.62 11.14 -1.63
N LEU A 130 -5.53 10.17 -1.75
CA LEU A 130 -6.94 10.31 -1.44
C LEU A 130 -7.33 9.41 -0.26
N GLY A 131 -8.33 9.85 0.49
CA GLY A 131 -8.92 9.01 1.52
C GLY A 131 -9.97 9.75 2.33
N VAL A 132 -10.67 8.98 3.17
CA VAL A 132 -11.73 9.48 4.04
C VAL A 132 -11.57 8.82 5.41
N LEU A 133 -11.62 9.66 6.44
CA LEU A 133 -11.77 9.22 7.83
C LEU A 133 -13.25 9.40 8.19
N ASP A 134 -13.98 8.30 8.32
CA ASP A 134 -15.37 8.30 8.77
C ASP A 134 -15.50 7.42 10.03
N PRO A 135 -15.67 8.02 11.22
CA PRO A 135 -15.78 7.26 12.47
C PRO A 135 -17.04 6.38 12.52
N THR A 136 -18.00 6.62 11.63
CA THR A 136 -19.23 5.84 11.51
C THR A 136 -18.89 4.43 11.00
N PRO A 137 -19.28 3.36 11.73
CA PRO A 137 -19.04 2.01 11.24
C PRO A 137 -19.84 1.74 9.97
N LEU A 138 -19.17 1.18 8.96
CA LEU A 138 -19.83 0.71 7.75
C LEU A 138 -20.62 -0.57 8.06
N ASN A 139 -21.77 -0.71 7.42
CA ASN A 139 -22.66 -1.86 7.53
C ASN A 139 -23.17 -2.27 6.14
N SER A 140 -23.94 -3.35 6.07
CA SER A 140 -24.53 -3.88 4.83
C SER A 140 -25.35 -2.87 4.01
N GLU A 141 -25.83 -1.74 4.57
CA GLU A 141 -26.53 -0.70 3.81
C GLU A 141 -25.61 0.42 3.29
N THR A 142 -24.46 0.64 3.94
CA THR A 142 -23.60 1.80 3.66
C THR A 142 -22.30 1.42 2.96
N VAL A 143 -21.82 0.18 3.10
CA VAL A 143 -20.53 -0.29 2.57
C VAL A 143 -20.40 -0.11 1.07
N MET A 144 -21.43 -0.49 0.30
CA MET A 144 -21.41 -0.35 -1.16
C MET A 144 -21.36 1.10 -1.60
N ARG A 145 -22.13 1.98 -0.95
CA ARG A 145 -22.09 3.42 -1.23
C ARG A 145 -20.72 4.02 -0.92
N ALA A 146 -20.07 3.61 0.17
CA ALA A 146 -18.73 4.07 0.51
C ALA A 146 -17.69 3.66 -0.55
N ILE A 147 -17.73 2.40 -1.00
CA ILE A 147 -16.84 1.88 -2.06
C ILE A 147 -17.07 2.62 -3.39
N LEU A 148 -18.33 2.84 -3.79
CA LEU A 148 -18.65 3.57 -5.03
C LEU A 148 -18.24 5.04 -4.94
N THR A 149 -18.43 5.68 -3.79
CA THR A 149 -17.98 7.06 -3.56
C THR A 149 -16.47 7.19 -3.67
N ALA A 150 -15.72 6.22 -3.10
CA ALA A 150 -14.27 6.14 -3.25
C ALA A 150 -13.84 5.97 -4.72
N SER A 151 -14.51 5.07 -5.46
CA SER A 151 -14.23 4.87 -6.89
C SER A 151 -14.56 6.12 -7.73
N ALA A 152 -15.60 6.87 -7.38
CA ALA A 152 -15.95 8.14 -8.01
C ALA A 152 -14.90 9.21 -7.73
N ALA A 153 -14.42 9.35 -6.49
CA ALA A 153 -13.34 10.27 -6.13
C ALA A 153 -12.09 10.04 -6.99
N MET A 154 -11.65 8.78 -7.15
CA MET A 154 -10.52 8.45 -8.02
C MET A 154 -10.78 8.77 -9.49
N SER A 155 -12.01 8.56 -9.97
CA SER A 155 -12.40 8.85 -11.36
C SER A 155 -12.41 10.35 -11.67
N ASN A 156 -12.80 11.18 -10.69
CA ASN A 156 -12.75 12.64 -10.80
C ASN A 156 -11.31 13.16 -10.91
N HIS A 157 -10.33 12.40 -10.42
CA HIS A 157 -8.89 12.65 -10.62
C HIS A 157 -8.32 11.95 -11.86
N LEU A 158 -9.17 11.52 -12.81
CA LEU A 158 -8.79 10.90 -14.09
C LEU A 158 -8.03 9.57 -13.96
N VAL A 159 -8.12 8.89 -12.80
CA VAL A 159 -7.53 7.56 -12.65
C VAL A 159 -8.34 6.57 -13.50
N PRO A 160 -7.71 5.71 -14.34
CA PRO A 160 -8.45 4.72 -15.12
C PRO A 160 -9.22 3.74 -14.25
N LYS A 161 -10.41 3.30 -14.69
CA LYS A 161 -11.20 2.25 -13.99
C LYS A 161 -10.57 0.86 -14.12
N LYS A 162 -10.02 0.54 -15.29
CA LYS A 162 -9.33 -0.74 -15.55
C LYS A 162 -8.10 -0.86 -14.66
N ASN A 163 -7.82 -2.05 -14.12
CA ASN A 163 -6.70 -2.34 -13.19
C ASN A 163 -6.79 -1.65 -11.82
N ARG A 164 -8.00 -1.29 -11.38
CA ARG A 164 -8.27 -0.97 -9.97
C ARG A 164 -8.61 -2.23 -9.20
N VAL A 165 -8.17 -2.29 -7.96
CA VAL A 165 -8.31 -3.43 -7.06
C VAL A 165 -8.79 -2.91 -5.72
N LEU A 166 -9.78 -3.58 -5.14
CA LEU A 166 -10.31 -3.28 -3.82
C LEU A 166 -9.73 -4.27 -2.81
N PHE A 167 -8.93 -3.77 -1.86
CA PHE A 167 -8.51 -4.50 -0.68
C PHE A 167 -9.48 -4.19 0.46
N ILE A 168 -10.14 -5.19 1.00
CA ILE A 168 -11.16 -5.04 2.04
C ILE A 168 -10.84 -5.94 3.23
N SER A 169 -11.10 -5.48 4.45
CA SER A 169 -10.96 -6.34 5.64
C SER A 169 -11.95 -7.50 5.56
N GLU A 170 -11.56 -8.68 6.06
CA GLU A 170 -12.45 -9.85 6.12
C GLU A 170 -13.72 -9.55 6.93
N SER A 171 -13.61 -8.76 7.99
CA SER A 171 -14.76 -8.29 8.78
C SER A 171 -15.77 -7.48 7.95
N LEU A 172 -15.31 -6.54 7.13
CA LEU A 172 -16.18 -5.71 6.29
C LEU A 172 -16.65 -6.46 5.03
N TYR A 173 -15.88 -7.45 4.60
CA TYR A 173 -16.25 -8.30 3.47
C TYR A 173 -17.52 -9.11 3.74
N ILE A 174 -17.75 -9.51 4.99
CA ILE A 174 -19.01 -10.14 5.43
C ILE A 174 -20.19 -9.18 5.19
N GLU A 175 -20.09 -7.93 5.65
CA GLU A 175 -21.13 -6.91 5.45
C GLU A 175 -21.37 -6.61 3.97
N THR A 176 -20.31 -6.65 3.16
CA THR A 176 -20.40 -6.48 1.70
C THR A 176 -21.20 -7.61 1.06
N LYS A 177 -21.03 -8.86 1.51
CA LYS A 177 -21.83 -10.00 1.02
C LYS A 177 -23.31 -9.89 1.41
N MET A 178 -23.58 -9.33 2.58
CA MET A 178 -24.94 -9.17 3.11
C MET A 178 -25.66 -7.93 2.59
N SER A 179 -25.03 -7.14 1.71
CA SER A 179 -25.63 -5.93 1.16
C SER A 179 -26.87 -6.27 0.32
N LYS A 180 -27.91 -5.43 0.46
CA LYS A 180 -29.20 -5.61 -0.23
C LYS A 180 -29.02 -5.55 -1.75
N GLU A 181 -28.07 -4.75 -2.22
CA GLU A 181 -27.75 -4.56 -3.64
C GLU A 181 -27.16 -5.82 -4.28
N ILE A 182 -26.46 -6.65 -3.52
CA ILE A 182 -25.91 -7.92 -3.99
C ILE A 182 -26.94 -9.05 -3.82
N MET A 183 -27.62 -9.08 -2.68
CA MET A 183 -28.62 -10.11 -2.36
C MET A 183 -29.90 -10.00 -3.19
N GLY A 184 -30.28 -8.79 -3.63
CA GLY A 184 -31.49 -8.51 -4.40
C GLY A 184 -31.38 -8.85 -5.90
N VAL A 185 -30.23 -9.30 -6.39
CA VAL A 185 -30.04 -9.70 -7.79
C VAL A 185 -30.04 -11.23 -7.86
N ASP A 186 -31.10 -11.83 -8.40
CA ASP A 186 -31.36 -13.29 -8.36
C ASP A 186 -30.19 -14.16 -8.83
N THR A 187 -29.38 -13.71 -9.80
CA THR A 187 -28.23 -14.48 -10.33
C THR A 187 -26.92 -14.20 -9.58
N LEU A 188 -26.66 -12.94 -9.20
CA LEU A 188 -25.45 -12.56 -8.46
C LEU A 188 -25.52 -12.94 -6.97
N GLY A 189 -26.70 -12.82 -6.35
CA GLY A 189 -26.98 -13.28 -5.00
C GLY A 189 -26.82 -14.80 -4.91
N ALA A 190 -27.31 -15.55 -5.90
CA ALA A 190 -27.12 -17.01 -5.95
C ALA A 190 -25.65 -17.41 -6.08
N GLU A 191 -24.83 -16.71 -6.89
CA GLU A 191 -23.38 -16.98 -7.00
C GLU A 191 -22.59 -16.53 -5.76
N ALA A 192 -22.93 -15.40 -5.16
CA ALA A 192 -22.31 -14.93 -3.92
C ALA A 192 -22.59 -15.89 -2.75
N ILE A 193 -23.81 -16.45 -2.68
CA ILE A 193 -24.20 -17.49 -1.71
C ILE A 193 -23.52 -18.82 -2.03
N LYS A 194 -23.40 -19.20 -3.32
CA LYS A 194 -22.88 -20.50 -3.74
C LYS A 194 -21.35 -20.61 -3.69
N ASN A 195 -20.63 -19.55 -4.07
CA ASN A 195 -19.16 -19.52 -4.10
C ASN A 195 -18.56 -18.80 -2.88
N GLY A 196 -19.39 -18.15 -2.05
CA GLY A 196 -18.94 -17.42 -0.87
C GLY A 196 -18.02 -16.23 -1.19
N CYS A 197 -17.99 -15.77 -2.43
CA CYS A 197 -17.12 -14.69 -2.88
C CYS A 197 -17.85 -13.67 -3.76
N VAL A 198 -17.53 -12.39 -3.56
CA VAL A 198 -17.91 -11.29 -4.45
C VAL A 198 -16.72 -11.04 -5.36
N GLY A 199 -16.75 -11.58 -6.58
CA GLY A 199 -15.57 -11.55 -7.47
C GLY A 199 -15.19 -10.15 -7.96
N ARG A 200 -16.18 -9.27 -8.23
CA ARG A 200 -15.96 -7.92 -8.75
C ARG A 200 -17.01 -6.91 -8.28
N ILE A 201 -16.58 -5.68 -7.99
CA ILE A 201 -17.44 -4.53 -7.67
C ILE A 201 -16.99 -3.32 -8.52
N ASP A 202 -17.89 -2.67 -9.25
CA ASP A 202 -17.59 -1.52 -10.15
C ASP A 202 -16.41 -1.78 -11.11
N GLY A 203 -16.28 -3.02 -11.59
CA GLY A 203 -15.18 -3.43 -12.49
C GLY A 203 -13.82 -3.59 -11.81
N MET A 204 -13.76 -3.51 -10.48
CA MET A 204 -12.59 -3.78 -9.65
C MET A 204 -12.62 -5.21 -9.13
N ASP A 205 -11.48 -5.88 -9.10
CA ASP A 205 -11.36 -7.18 -8.43
C ASP A 205 -11.36 -6.96 -6.91
N VAL A 206 -12.17 -7.73 -6.18
CA VAL A 206 -12.26 -7.65 -4.71
C VAL A 206 -11.33 -8.68 -4.09
N VAL A 207 -10.45 -8.21 -3.23
CA VAL A 207 -9.44 -9.01 -2.55
C VAL A 207 -9.68 -8.89 -1.05
N PRO A 208 -10.26 -9.92 -0.41
CA PRO A 208 -10.38 -9.94 1.04
C PRO A 208 -9.00 -10.11 1.67
N VAL A 209 -8.72 -9.27 2.67
CA VAL A 209 -7.45 -9.21 3.38
C VAL A 209 -7.72 -9.48 4.85
N ILE A 210 -6.86 -10.27 5.48
CA ILE A 210 -6.93 -10.54 6.91
C ILE A 210 -6.85 -9.20 7.65
N ASP A 211 -7.74 -8.98 8.63
CA ASP A 211 -7.81 -7.72 9.37
C ASP A 211 -6.46 -7.31 9.99
N SER A 212 -5.63 -8.29 10.40
CA SER A 212 -4.28 -8.05 10.93
C SER A 212 -3.26 -7.57 9.91
N TYR A 213 -3.51 -7.76 8.60
CA TYR A 213 -2.61 -7.32 7.54
C TYR A 213 -2.82 -5.86 7.17
N LEU A 214 -4.02 -5.34 7.37
CA LEU A 214 -4.32 -3.93 7.18
C LEU A 214 -3.86 -3.13 8.40
N PRO A 215 -3.36 -1.90 8.20
CA PRO A 215 -3.14 -0.97 9.30
C PRO A 215 -4.41 -0.80 10.16
N ALA A 216 -4.23 -0.72 11.47
CA ALA A 216 -5.33 -0.66 12.42
C ALA A 216 -6.31 0.48 12.08
N GLY A 217 -7.60 0.15 12.04
CA GLY A 217 -8.68 1.11 11.78
C GLY A 217 -8.96 1.39 10.30
N ILE A 218 -8.19 0.84 9.37
CA ILE A 218 -8.53 0.85 7.93
C ILE A 218 -9.64 -0.16 7.65
N ASN A 219 -10.68 0.29 6.94
CA ASN A 219 -11.79 -0.54 6.49
C ASN A 219 -11.48 -1.18 5.12
N PHE A 220 -11.13 -0.34 4.15
CA PHE A 220 -10.78 -0.79 2.80
C PHE A 220 -9.85 0.22 2.11
N MET A 221 -9.16 -0.24 1.07
CA MET A 221 -8.30 0.56 0.22
C MET A 221 -8.52 0.19 -1.25
N ILE A 222 -8.62 1.19 -2.13
CA ILE A 222 -8.64 0.98 -3.57
C ILE A 222 -7.29 1.38 -4.15
N LYS A 223 -6.67 0.50 -4.92
CA LYS A 223 -5.37 0.73 -5.56
C LYS A 223 -5.46 0.55 -7.06
N TYR A 224 -4.90 1.49 -7.80
CA TYR A 224 -4.56 1.32 -9.20
C TYR A 224 -3.20 0.61 -9.31
N LYS A 225 -3.13 -0.48 -10.09
CA LYS A 225 -1.94 -1.36 -10.16
C LYS A 225 -0.63 -0.59 -10.39
N ASP A 226 -0.63 0.37 -11.32
CA ASP A 226 0.57 1.13 -11.71
C ASP A 226 0.82 2.42 -10.92
N ALA A 227 0.12 2.61 -9.79
CA ALA A 227 0.37 3.74 -8.88
C ALA A 227 1.59 3.53 -7.99
N THR A 228 2.07 2.29 -7.87
CA THR A 228 3.17 1.92 -6.97
C THR A 228 4.32 1.28 -7.72
N VAL A 229 5.45 1.15 -7.02
CA VAL A 229 6.63 0.41 -7.45
C VAL A 229 7.09 -0.43 -6.27
N ASP A 230 7.14 -1.75 -6.46
CA ASP A 230 7.30 -2.71 -5.38
C ASP A 230 8.48 -3.66 -5.67
N PRO A 231 9.73 -3.16 -5.66
CA PRO A 231 10.89 -3.95 -6.05
C PRO A 231 11.21 -5.04 -5.01
N MET A 232 11.68 -6.18 -5.51
CA MET A 232 12.21 -7.26 -4.70
C MET A 232 13.49 -7.80 -5.34
N LYS A 233 14.57 -7.88 -4.58
CA LYS A 233 15.90 -8.30 -5.02
C LYS A 233 16.56 -9.24 -4.03
N LEU A 234 17.67 -9.84 -4.47
CA LEU A 234 18.58 -10.63 -3.63
C LEU A 234 17.82 -11.69 -2.82
N LYS A 235 16.99 -12.49 -3.48
CA LYS A 235 16.33 -13.64 -2.85
C LYS A 235 17.34 -14.79 -2.79
N VAL A 236 18.13 -14.81 -1.71
CA VAL A 236 18.99 -15.95 -1.39
C VAL A 236 18.17 -16.88 -0.53
N LEU A 237 17.97 -18.10 -1.01
CA LEU A 237 17.44 -19.22 -0.25
C LEU A 237 18.42 -20.36 -0.46
N ARG A 238 19.20 -20.68 0.56
CA ARG A 238 20.19 -21.76 0.46
C ARG A 238 20.17 -22.62 1.71
N VAL A 239 20.43 -23.90 1.49
CA VAL A 239 20.72 -24.85 2.55
C VAL A 239 22.19 -25.21 2.43
N GLN A 240 22.93 -24.99 3.50
CA GLN A 240 24.32 -25.40 3.65
C GLN A 240 24.36 -26.70 4.44
N LYS A 241 24.92 -27.76 3.85
CA LYS A 241 25.15 -29.04 4.54
C LYS A 241 26.55 -29.06 5.11
N ASN A 242 26.68 -29.41 6.39
CA ASN A 242 27.98 -29.49 7.10
C ASN A 242 28.85 -28.23 6.94
N PRO A 243 28.35 -27.04 7.29
CA PRO A 243 29.16 -25.83 7.24
C PRO A 243 30.30 -25.90 8.28
N LEU A 244 31.41 -25.23 7.97
CA LEU A 244 32.59 -25.23 8.82
C LEU A 244 32.24 -24.79 10.24
N GLY A 245 32.51 -25.65 11.22
CA GLY A 245 32.29 -25.36 12.65
C GLY A 245 30.93 -25.78 13.22
N PHE A 246 30.04 -26.38 12.42
CA PHE A 246 28.75 -26.88 12.89
C PHE A 246 28.46 -28.29 12.37
N ASP A 247 28.00 -29.18 13.26
CA ASP A 247 27.47 -30.49 12.89
C ASP A 247 25.95 -30.41 12.63
N ALA A 248 25.57 -29.62 11.61
CA ALA A 248 24.18 -29.30 11.30
C ALA A 248 23.96 -29.00 9.81
N ASP A 249 22.70 -29.13 9.38
CA ASP A 249 22.20 -28.52 8.14
C ASP A 249 21.68 -27.10 8.45
N ILE A 250 22.24 -26.07 7.81
CA ILE A 250 21.87 -24.67 8.04
C ILE A 250 21.04 -24.13 6.87
N GLY A 251 19.83 -23.68 7.17
CA GLY A 251 18.99 -22.92 6.24
C GLY A 251 19.28 -21.43 6.39
N GLU A 252 19.53 -20.75 5.27
CA GLU A 252 19.77 -19.31 5.23
C GLU A 252 18.88 -18.64 4.19
N CYS A 253 18.27 -17.54 4.60
CA CYS A 253 17.50 -16.68 3.72
C CYS A 253 17.92 -15.22 3.87
N ARG A 254 18.01 -14.52 2.74
CA ARG A 254 18.05 -13.07 2.67
C ARG A 254 17.12 -12.62 1.56
N PHE A 255 16.40 -11.54 1.77
CA PHE A 255 15.61 -10.89 0.73
C PHE A 255 15.61 -9.38 0.97
N TYR A 256 15.72 -8.63 -0.13
CA TYR A 256 15.71 -7.18 -0.12
C TYR A 256 14.45 -6.68 -0.82
N HIS A 257 13.59 -5.95 -0.11
CA HIS A 257 12.32 -5.49 -0.67
C HIS A 257 12.03 -4.05 -0.28
N ASP A 258 11.14 -3.39 -1.03
CA ASP A 258 10.51 -2.15 -0.59
C ASP A 258 9.22 -1.88 -1.36
N SER A 259 8.52 -0.81 -1.01
CA SER A 259 7.29 -0.38 -1.67
C SER A 259 7.18 1.13 -1.67
N PHE A 260 6.92 1.70 -2.85
CA PHE A 260 6.86 3.14 -3.07
C PHE A 260 5.59 3.54 -3.83
N VAL A 261 5.06 4.72 -3.51
CA VAL A 261 3.96 5.35 -4.27
C VAL A 261 4.55 6.43 -5.18
N LEU A 262 4.16 6.43 -6.45
CA LEU A 262 4.62 7.40 -7.44
C LEU A 262 3.92 8.75 -7.27
N ASP A 263 4.68 9.84 -7.29
CA ASP A 263 4.13 11.18 -7.02
C ASP A 263 3.07 11.60 -8.03
N ALA A 264 3.32 11.35 -9.32
CA ALA A 264 2.38 11.65 -10.40
C ALA A 264 1.06 10.85 -10.32
N LYS A 265 1.05 9.74 -9.56
CA LYS A 265 -0.06 8.79 -9.46
C LYS A 265 -0.52 8.57 -8.01
N VAL A 266 -0.22 9.53 -7.12
CA VAL A 266 -0.56 9.45 -5.69
C VAL A 266 -2.08 9.33 -5.47
N ASN A 267 -2.89 9.93 -6.34
CA ASN A 267 -4.36 9.82 -6.36
C ASN A 267 -4.88 8.47 -6.87
N GLY A 268 -3.98 7.60 -7.34
CA GLY A 268 -4.27 6.21 -7.72
C GLY A 268 -4.47 5.28 -6.54
N ILE A 269 -4.35 5.77 -5.31
CA ILE A 269 -4.63 5.04 -4.08
C ILE A 269 -5.64 5.84 -3.25
N PHE A 270 -6.70 5.17 -2.82
CA PHE A 270 -7.73 5.69 -1.93
C PHE A 270 -7.81 4.83 -0.67
N VAL A 271 -7.82 5.44 0.50
CA VAL A 271 -7.97 4.73 1.80
C VAL A 271 -9.25 5.18 2.49
N HIS A 272 -10.08 4.22 2.90
CA HIS A 272 -11.17 4.47 3.83
C HIS A 272 -10.81 3.96 5.21
N ALA A 273 -10.78 4.87 6.19
CA ALA A 273 -10.48 4.54 7.57
C ALA A 273 -11.68 4.85 8.47
N ARG A 274 -11.94 3.95 9.42
CA ARG A 274 -12.82 4.21 10.55
C ARG A 274 -12.08 4.97 11.65
N SER A 275 -10.84 4.55 11.89
CA SER A 275 -9.93 5.12 12.87
C SER A 275 -8.48 4.88 12.40
N GLY A 276 -7.48 5.34 13.15
CA GLY A 276 -6.09 5.02 12.84
C GLY A 276 -5.52 5.73 11.60
N MET A 277 -6.23 6.70 11.02
CA MET A 277 -5.73 7.61 9.98
C MET A 277 -5.87 9.06 10.47
N CYS A 278 -4.89 9.90 10.17
CA CYS A 278 -5.02 11.34 10.43
C CYS A 278 -6.09 11.96 9.51
N PRO A 279 -6.90 12.91 10.01
CA PRO A 279 -7.90 13.58 9.18
C PRO A 279 -7.22 14.39 8.07
N VAL A 280 -7.98 14.69 7.01
CA VAL A 280 -7.51 15.55 5.92
C VAL A 280 -7.23 16.95 6.46
N PRO A 281 -6.05 17.56 6.19
CA PRO A 281 -5.78 18.92 6.62
C PRO A 281 -6.79 19.91 6.06
N ALA A 282 -7.21 20.86 6.89
CA ALA A 282 -8.05 21.97 6.49
C ALA A 282 -7.22 23.26 6.37
N PHE A 283 -7.64 24.11 5.45
CA PHE A 283 -7.01 25.40 5.17
C PHE A 283 -7.98 26.53 5.53
N THR A 284 -7.51 27.53 6.27
CA THR A 284 -8.27 28.73 6.60
C THR A 284 -7.46 29.99 6.28
N GLY A 285 -8.12 31.04 5.81
CA GLY A 285 -7.46 32.25 5.30
C GLY A 285 -7.22 32.23 3.79
N THR A 286 -6.76 33.35 3.23
CA THR A 286 -6.57 33.55 1.78
C THR A 286 -5.16 34.01 1.43
N SER A 287 -4.63 35.02 2.12
CA SER A 287 -3.26 35.52 1.95
C SER A 287 -2.27 34.83 2.89
N GLU A 288 -2.68 34.63 4.14
CA GLU A 288 -1.98 33.83 5.14
C GLU A 288 -2.85 32.61 5.43
N VAL A 289 -2.44 31.46 4.91
CA VAL A 289 -3.20 30.23 5.06
C VAL A 289 -2.72 29.50 6.30
N ALA A 290 -3.62 29.33 7.26
CA ALA A 290 -3.41 28.47 8.41
C ALA A 290 -3.79 27.03 8.03
N ILE A 291 -2.95 26.08 8.44
CA ILE A 291 -3.15 24.65 8.21
C ILE A 291 -3.53 24.02 9.54
N THR A 292 -4.69 23.36 9.59
CA THR A 292 -5.13 22.61 10.77
C THR A 292 -5.33 21.14 10.41
N CYS A 293 -4.85 20.25 11.26
CA CYS A 293 -5.05 18.80 11.13
C CYS A 293 -5.22 18.22 12.53
N GLU A 294 -6.47 18.04 12.95
CA GLU A 294 -6.78 17.58 14.30
C GLU A 294 -6.16 16.20 14.57
N GLY A 295 -5.43 16.06 15.68
CA GLY A 295 -4.81 14.80 16.06
C GLY A 295 -3.54 14.41 15.27
N ALA A 296 -3.00 15.26 14.40
CA ALA A 296 -1.67 15.08 13.84
C ALA A 296 -0.58 15.64 14.79
N GLU A 297 0.56 14.96 14.87
CA GLU A 297 1.73 15.42 15.64
C GLU A 297 2.62 16.32 14.79
N VAL A 298 2.72 16.01 13.50
CA VAL A 298 3.51 16.76 12.53
C VAL A 298 2.67 17.04 11.30
N ILE A 299 2.63 18.30 10.88
CA ILE A 299 2.04 18.71 9.60
C ILE A 299 3.18 19.12 8.68
N ARG A 300 3.21 18.57 7.47
CA ARG A 300 4.16 18.97 6.43
C ARG A 300 3.43 19.54 5.22
N TYR A 301 4.02 20.56 4.61
CA TYR A 301 3.43 21.25 3.47
C TYR A 301 4.46 21.67 2.43
N THR A 302 3.97 21.93 1.22
CA THR A 302 4.72 22.43 0.05
C THR A 302 3.94 23.57 -0.59
N THR A 303 4.63 24.61 -1.09
CA THR A 303 4.01 25.79 -1.74
C THR A 303 4.19 25.79 -3.27
N ASP A 304 4.93 24.81 -3.78
CA ASP A 304 5.25 24.62 -5.21
C ASP A 304 4.31 23.61 -5.88
N GLY A 305 3.30 23.10 -5.17
CA GLY A 305 2.41 22.04 -5.65
C GLY A 305 3.05 20.65 -5.72
N SER A 306 4.30 20.46 -5.29
CA SER A 306 4.93 19.13 -5.20
C SER A 306 4.29 18.29 -4.09
N ASN A 307 4.49 16.96 -4.14
CA ASN A 307 3.93 16.05 -3.14
C ASN A 307 4.64 16.24 -1.78
N PRO A 308 3.98 16.71 -0.71
CA PRO A 308 4.63 16.96 0.57
C PRO A 308 5.13 15.69 1.27
N LYS A 309 4.66 14.49 0.87
CA LYS A 309 5.08 13.20 1.46
C LYS A 309 6.47 12.73 1.02
N THR A 310 6.92 13.18 -0.14
CA THR A 310 8.13 12.66 -0.82
C THR A 310 9.08 13.77 -1.27
N SER A 311 8.57 14.99 -1.44
CA SER A 311 9.36 16.12 -1.93
C SER A 311 10.40 16.60 -0.91
N PRO A 312 11.64 16.87 -1.34
CA PRO A 312 12.64 17.54 -0.51
C PRO A 312 12.24 18.98 -0.12
N SER A 313 11.32 19.61 -0.84
CA SER A 313 10.83 20.98 -0.55
C SER A 313 9.80 21.03 0.58
N ALA A 314 9.40 19.88 1.14
CA ALA A 314 8.42 19.80 2.21
C ALA A 314 8.93 20.44 3.50
N LYS A 315 8.16 21.40 4.03
CA LYS A 315 8.46 22.12 5.28
C LYS A 315 7.54 21.65 6.40
N VAL A 316 8.03 21.67 7.64
CA VAL A 316 7.20 21.44 8.83
C VAL A 316 6.43 22.72 9.14
N TYR A 317 5.13 22.59 9.37
CA TYR A 317 4.27 23.72 9.70
C TYR A 317 4.52 24.22 11.12
N THR A 318 4.91 25.48 11.26
CA THR A 318 5.17 26.15 12.54
C THR A 318 4.30 27.40 12.75
N GLY A 319 3.55 27.81 11.73
CA GLY A 319 2.71 29.01 11.73
C GLY A 319 2.12 29.30 10.35
N PRO A 320 1.23 30.30 10.23
CA PRO A 320 0.54 30.62 8.98
C PRO A 320 1.50 30.81 7.79
N VAL A 321 1.07 30.33 6.61
CA VAL A 321 1.88 30.34 5.39
C VAL A 321 1.40 31.44 4.46
N ALA A 322 2.27 32.40 4.15
CA ALA A 322 2.00 33.41 3.13
C ALA A 322 2.07 32.76 1.73
N LEU A 323 1.01 32.90 0.94
CA LEU A 323 0.94 32.41 -0.45
C LEU A 323 0.84 33.57 -1.43
N GLU A 324 1.52 33.49 -2.56
CA GLU A 324 1.32 34.41 -3.69
C GLU A 324 0.17 33.94 -4.60
N ILE A 325 -0.40 34.85 -5.39
CA ILE A 325 -1.49 34.51 -6.33
C ILE A 325 -0.97 33.46 -7.33
N GLY A 326 -1.70 32.37 -7.49
CA GLY A 326 -1.35 31.26 -8.38
C GLY A 326 -0.45 30.19 -7.78
N GLN A 327 -0.01 30.33 -6.52
CA GLN A 327 0.69 29.26 -5.80
C GLN A 327 -0.29 28.20 -5.29
N THR A 328 0.16 26.94 -5.32
CA THR A 328 -0.59 25.77 -4.85
C THR A 328 0.06 25.24 -3.58
N LEU A 329 -0.66 25.36 -2.47
CA LEU A 329 -0.32 24.77 -1.18
C LEU A 329 -0.83 23.32 -1.14
N ARG A 330 0.05 22.38 -0.81
CA ARG A 330 -0.33 21.00 -0.48
C ARG A 330 0.14 20.64 0.92
N ALA A 331 -0.67 19.93 1.67
CA ALA A 331 -0.34 19.53 3.04
C ALA A 331 -0.83 18.13 3.41
N TYR A 332 -0.12 17.50 4.35
CA TYR A 332 -0.57 16.28 5.02
C TYR A 332 -0.20 16.30 6.50
N GLY A 333 -1.01 15.62 7.32
CA GLY A 333 -0.75 15.36 8.73
C GLY A 333 -0.21 13.95 8.94
N ALA A 334 0.72 13.83 9.89
CA ALA A 334 1.33 12.59 10.32
C ALA A 334 1.30 12.46 11.84
N LYS A 335 1.15 11.22 12.31
CA LYS A 335 1.23 10.84 13.72
C LYS A 335 1.82 9.43 13.82
N GLU A 336 2.68 9.20 14.80
CA GLU A 336 3.27 7.87 14.99
C GLU A 336 2.19 6.82 15.28
N GLY A 337 2.29 5.66 14.63
CA GLY A 337 1.31 4.58 14.77
C GLY A 337 -0.01 4.79 14.01
N PHE A 338 -0.19 5.92 13.32
CA PHE A 338 -1.35 6.21 12.47
C PHE A 338 -0.94 6.26 11.00
N VAL A 339 -1.90 5.99 10.12
CA VAL A 339 -1.76 6.18 8.68
C VAL A 339 -1.78 7.67 8.38
N ASN A 340 -0.81 8.15 7.60
CA ASN A 340 -0.73 9.55 7.18
C ASN A 340 -2.05 10.00 6.52
N SER A 341 -2.40 11.27 6.72
CA SER A 341 -3.59 11.82 6.10
C SER A 341 -3.50 11.78 4.57
N PRO A 342 -4.64 11.84 3.87
CA PRO A 342 -4.68 12.22 2.46
C PRO A 342 -4.05 13.61 2.24
N ILE A 343 -3.70 13.91 0.99
CA ILE A 343 -3.09 15.19 0.62
C ILE A 343 -4.22 16.20 0.39
N ALA A 344 -4.23 17.27 1.17
CA ALA A 344 -5.10 18.41 0.94
C ALA A 344 -4.41 19.40 0.00
N GLU A 345 -5.17 20.02 -0.91
CA GLU A 345 -4.67 21.01 -1.86
C GLU A 345 -5.49 22.30 -1.78
N TYR A 346 -4.79 23.44 -1.78
CA TYR A 346 -5.38 24.77 -1.87
C TYR A 346 -4.58 25.61 -2.85
N THR A 347 -5.24 26.15 -3.87
CA THR A 347 -4.63 27.10 -4.80
C THR A 347 -5.17 28.49 -4.53
N ARG A 348 -4.28 29.45 -4.25
CA ARG A 348 -4.70 30.84 -4.06
C ARG A 348 -5.12 31.43 -5.40
N THR A 349 -6.41 31.67 -5.56
CA THR A 349 -6.99 32.44 -6.67
C THR A 349 -6.98 33.93 -6.34
N ALA A 350 -7.12 34.77 -7.38
CA ALA A 350 -7.06 36.24 -7.29
C ALA A 350 -8.09 36.84 -6.32
#